data_AF-A0A2M9Q0N6-F1
#
_entry.id   AF-A0A2M9Q0N6-F1
#
_cell.length_a   1.000
_cell.length_b   1.000
_cell.length_c   1.000
_cell.angle_alpha   90.00
_cell.angle_beta   90.00
_cell.angle_gamma   90.00
#
_symmetry.space_group_name_H-M   'P 1'
#
loop_
_entity.id
_entity.type
_entity.pdbx_description
1 polymer ?
#
loop_
_entity_poly.entity_id
_entity_poly.type
_entity_poly.pdbx_seq_one_letter_code
_entity_poly.pdbx_strand_id
1 'polypeptide(L)'
;MKKNNIQGSAKLPLPYRSLIDTYYLPIKITGWIFFSIYSVIAFYKLVIDRLVNVMIILFNGEYSLDELGLFDYSDWRLTTNFIPFDTVLRYINYSQYFNLDIIIINLLGNLLIFTPMGFLLPLLSKKFRKARTVIFVGFVSSLAVETIQFIFTVGSADIDDLILNTLGAWLGYLAYKSILIKPKNNR
;
A
#
# COMPACT_ATOMS: atom_id res chain seq x y z
N MET A 1 -5.32 -26.29 -50.00
CA MET A 1 -6.47 -25.38 -49.80
C MET A 1 -6.64 -25.08 -48.32
N LYS A 2 -7.10 -23.86 -47.99
CA LYS A 2 -7.37 -23.23 -46.68
C LYS A 2 -6.21 -22.51 -45.94
N LYS A 3 -5.98 -21.27 -46.37
CA LYS A 3 -5.80 -20.10 -45.48
C LYS A 3 -7.08 -19.89 -44.64
N ASN A 4 -6.92 -19.44 -43.39
CA ASN A 4 -7.75 -18.44 -42.66
C ASN A 4 -7.39 -18.53 -41.17
N ASN A 5 -6.66 -17.56 -40.64
CA ASN A 5 -7.14 -16.31 -40.04
C ASN A 5 -7.24 -16.41 -38.51
N ILE A 6 -6.12 -16.13 -37.83
CA ILE A 6 -6.13 -15.62 -36.47
C ILE A 6 -5.62 -14.19 -36.53
N GLN A 7 -6.50 -13.29 -36.98
CA GLN A 7 -6.28 -11.85 -36.94
C GLN A 7 -7.31 -11.29 -35.95
N GLY A 8 -6.87 -11.07 -34.72
CA GLY A 8 -7.74 -10.66 -33.61
C GLY A 8 -7.11 -9.63 -32.67
N SER A 9 -6.08 -8.92 -33.11
CA SER A 9 -5.66 -7.67 -32.47
C SER A 9 -5.96 -6.55 -33.45
N ALA A 10 -7.04 -5.79 -33.23
CA ALA A 10 -7.33 -4.60 -34.02
C ALA A 10 -6.12 -3.67 -33.95
N LYS A 11 -5.33 -3.61 -35.03
CA LYS A 11 -4.23 -2.65 -35.16
C LYS A 11 -4.87 -1.31 -35.49
N LEU A 12 -4.67 -0.30 -34.64
CA LEU A 12 -5.13 1.06 -34.91
C LEU A 12 -4.57 1.56 -36.26
N PRO A 13 -5.33 2.40 -36.98
CA PRO A 13 -4.83 3.06 -38.19
C PRO A 13 -3.50 3.78 -37.92
N LEU A 14 -2.56 3.70 -38.87
CA LEU A 14 -1.21 4.28 -38.79
C LEU A 14 -1.15 5.73 -38.24
N PRO A 15 -2.00 6.69 -38.67
CA PRO A 15 -1.95 8.06 -38.14
C PRO A 15 -2.31 8.16 -36.66
N TYR A 16 -3.17 7.27 -36.14
CA TYR A 16 -3.55 7.26 -34.73
C TYR A 16 -2.47 6.59 -33.87
N ARG A 17 -1.78 5.59 -34.44
CA ARG A 17 -0.71 4.85 -33.76
C ARG A 17 0.53 5.73 -33.51
N SER A 18 0.94 6.53 -34.50
CA SER A 18 2.08 7.45 -34.32
C SER A 18 1.84 8.49 -33.23
N LEU A 19 0.62 9.05 -33.19
CA LEU A 19 0.17 9.94 -32.11
C LEU A 19 0.28 9.28 -30.73
N ILE A 20 -0.27 8.07 -30.56
CA ILE A 20 -0.18 7.34 -29.29
C ILE A 20 1.27 7.02 -28.92
N ASP A 21 2.08 6.54 -29.86
CA ASP A 21 3.47 6.15 -29.60
C ASP A 21 4.32 7.37 -29.20
N THR A 22 4.03 8.56 -29.75
CA THR A 22 4.70 9.83 -29.42
C THR A 22 4.44 10.24 -27.96
N TYR A 23 3.19 10.12 -27.49
CA TYR A 23 2.81 10.52 -26.13
C TYR A 23 2.90 9.38 -25.10
N TYR A 24 3.05 8.13 -25.53
CA TYR A 24 3.07 6.97 -24.64
C TYR A 24 4.21 7.03 -23.63
N LEU A 25 5.43 7.31 -24.10
CA LEU A 25 6.62 7.37 -23.24
C LEU A 25 6.54 8.50 -22.20
N PRO A 26 6.26 9.77 -22.56
CA PRO A 26 6.15 10.83 -21.57
C PRO A 26 5.02 10.60 -20.57
N ILE A 27 3.83 10.12 -21.02
CA ILE A 27 2.73 9.78 -20.09
C ILE A 27 3.17 8.72 -19.08
N LYS A 28 3.89 7.69 -19.55
CA LYS A 28 4.38 6.62 -18.68
C LYS A 28 5.42 7.12 -17.67
N ILE A 29 6.36 7.98 -18.11
CA ILE A 29 7.36 8.58 -17.22
C ILE A 29 6.67 9.42 -16.15
N THR A 30 5.75 10.30 -16.55
CA THR A 30 4.96 11.12 -15.63
C THR A 30 4.23 10.27 -14.60
N GLY A 31 3.60 9.17 -15.03
CA GLY A 31 2.93 8.25 -14.13
C GLY A 31 3.86 7.59 -13.09
N TRP A 32 5.09 7.22 -13.48
CA TRP A 32 6.09 6.70 -12.55
C TRP A 32 6.61 7.77 -11.57
N ILE A 33 6.72 9.02 -12.00
CA ILE A 33 7.08 10.15 -11.12
C ILE A 33 6.01 10.33 -10.04
N PHE A 34 4.74 10.40 -10.41
CA PHE A 34 3.63 10.51 -9.44
C PHE A 34 3.60 9.33 -8.47
N PHE A 35 3.76 8.11 -8.97
CA PHE A 35 3.81 6.92 -8.13
C PHE A 35 4.99 6.96 -7.14
N SER A 36 6.15 7.44 -7.59
CA SER A 36 7.34 7.56 -6.73
C SER A 36 7.14 8.59 -5.63
N ILE A 37 6.60 9.77 -5.95
CA ILE A 37 6.28 10.82 -4.97
C ILE A 37 5.29 10.30 -3.92
N TYR A 38 4.20 9.68 -4.37
CA TYR A 38 3.22 9.06 -3.48
C TYR A 38 3.86 7.98 -2.58
N SER A 39 4.71 7.12 -3.13
CA SER A 39 5.37 6.06 -2.36
C SER A 39 6.28 6.63 -1.27
N VAL A 40 6.98 7.73 -1.55
CA VAL A 40 7.79 8.45 -0.55
C VAL A 40 6.91 9.03 0.56
N ILE A 41 5.77 9.63 0.22
CA ILE A 41 4.83 10.18 1.21
C ILE A 41 4.24 9.05 2.07
N ALA A 42 3.85 7.94 1.46
CA ALA A 42 3.31 6.79 2.17
C ALA A 42 4.36 6.20 3.12
N PHE A 43 5.59 6.00 2.65
CA PHE A 43 6.69 5.53 3.49
C PHE A 43 7.01 6.51 4.63
N TYR A 44 6.97 7.82 4.36
CA TYR A 44 7.15 8.83 5.39
C TYR A 44 6.09 8.68 6.49
N LYS A 45 4.81 8.58 6.10
CA LYS A 45 3.70 8.48 7.05
C LYS A 45 3.68 7.18 7.85
N LEU A 46 4.13 6.07 7.28
CA LEU A 46 4.14 4.78 7.96
C LEU A 46 5.36 4.62 8.88
N VAL A 47 6.52 5.14 8.49
CA VAL A 47 7.79 4.82 9.17
C VAL A 47 8.51 6.08 9.64
N ILE A 48 8.83 6.99 8.72
CA ILE A 48 9.74 8.09 9.02
C ILE A 48 9.16 9.06 10.04
N ASP A 49 7.86 9.34 10.00
CA ASP A 49 7.20 10.24 10.95
C ASP A 49 7.40 9.76 12.39
N ARG A 50 7.26 8.45 12.63
CA ARG A 50 7.48 7.81 13.93
C ARG A 50 8.95 7.91 14.37
N LEU A 51 9.89 7.61 13.46
CA LEU A 51 11.32 7.73 13.74
C LEU A 51 11.73 9.18 14.04
N VAL A 52 11.21 10.15 13.29
CA VAL A 52 11.48 11.57 13.51
C VAL A 52 10.96 12.03 14.88
N ASN A 53 9.75 11.64 15.25
CA ASN A 53 9.19 11.98 16.57
C ASN A 53 10.08 11.43 17.70
N VAL A 54 10.54 10.18 17.58
CA VAL A 54 11.50 9.59 18.53
C VAL A 54 12.81 10.39 18.58
N MET A 55 13.38 10.74 17.43
CA MET A 55 14.62 11.53 17.37
C MET A 55 14.47 12.92 17.99
N ILE A 56 13.32 13.57 17.83
CA ILE A 56 13.04 14.88 18.44
C ILE A 56 13.00 14.76 19.96
N ILE A 57 12.29 13.76 20.50
CA ILE A 57 12.19 13.52 21.95
C ILE A 57 13.58 13.31 22.57
N LEU A 58 14.40 12.48 21.92
CA LEU A 58 15.77 12.22 22.36
C LEU A 58 16.64 13.49 22.29
N PHE A 59 16.51 14.28 21.22
CA PHE A 59 17.29 15.51 21.03
C PHE A 59 16.94 16.59 22.06
N ASN A 60 15.67 16.69 22.44
CA ASN A 60 15.20 17.61 23.47
C ASN A 60 15.65 17.20 24.89
N GLY A 61 16.17 15.98 25.06
CA GLY A 61 16.57 15.44 26.35
C GLY A 61 15.39 15.15 27.29
N GLU A 62 14.19 14.98 26.74
CA GLU A 62 12.98 14.67 27.53
C GLU A 62 13.03 13.25 28.08
N TYR A 63 13.60 12.32 27.30
CA TYR A 63 13.78 10.91 27.65
C TYR A 63 15.10 10.39 27.08
N SER A 64 15.68 9.39 27.74
CA SER A 64 16.78 8.58 27.25
C SER A 64 16.28 7.42 26.37
N LEU A 65 17.21 6.77 25.66
CA LEU A 65 16.89 5.60 24.82
C LEU A 65 16.22 4.47 25.62
N ASP A 66 16.74 4.21 26.82
CA ASP A 66 16.27 3.14 27.70
C ASP A 66 14.88 3.46 28.28
N GLU A 67 14.62 4.72 28.63
CA GLU A 67 13.30 5.15 29.14
C GLU A 67 12.19 5.07 28.09
N LEU A 68 12.54 5.22 26.81
CA LEU A 68 11.61 5.00 25.69
C LEU A 68 11.45 3.52 25.33
N GLY A 69 12.23 2.62 25.94
CA GLY A 69 12.24 1.19 25.61
C GLY A 69 12.71 0.91 24.19
N LEU A 70 13.55 1.77 23.60
CA LEU A 70 14.00 1.60 22.22
C LEU A 70 15.01 0.47 22.11
N PHE A 71 14.77 -0.45 21.18
CA PHE A 71 15.53 -1.70 21.01
C PHE A 71 15.51 -2.62 22.23
N ASP A 72 14.63 -2.36 23.21
CA ASP A 72 14.36 -3.31 24.28
C ASP A 72 13.32 -4.33 23.82
N TYR A 73 13.77 -5.57 23.69
CA TYR A 73 12.92 -6.70 23.29
C TYR A 73 12.48 -7.54 24.48
N SER A 74 12.77 -7.17 25.73
CA SER A 74 12.27 -7.89 26.91
C SER A 74 10.75 -8.02 26.89
N ASP A 75 10.09 -6.93 26.48
CA ASP A 75 8.64 -6.77 26.47
C ASP A 75 8.08 -6.58 25.05
N TRP A 76 8.67 -7.26 24.07
CA TRP A 76 8.22 -7.23 22.66
C TRP A 76 6.72 -7.53 22.48
N ARG A 77 6.10 -8.22 23.44
CA ARG A 77 4.67 -8.54 23.44
C ARG A 77 3.77 -7.33 23.73
N LEU A 78 4.31 -6.25 24.30
CA LEU A 78 3.61 -4.99 24.54
C LEU A 78 3.63 -4.07 23.31
N THR A 79 4.62 -4.26 22.43
CA THR A 79 4.85 -3.45 21.22
C THR A 79 4.50 -4.19 19.93
N THR A 80 3.91 -5.39 20.04
CA THR A 80 3.49 -6.18 18.88
C THR A 80 2.12 -6.83 19.06
N ASN A 81 1.38 -6.92 17.96
CA ASN A 81 0.22 -7.78 17.84
C ASN A 81 0.40 -8.74 16.66
N PHE A 82 0.53 -10.03 16.96
CA PHE A 82 0.57 -11.09 15.94
C PHE A 82 -0.73 -11.90 15.87
N ILE A 83 -1.74 -11.55 16.68
CA ILE A 83 -3.04 -12.23 16.66
C ILE A 83 -3.93 -11.53 15.62
N PRO A 84 -4.28 -12.22 14.51
CA PRO A 84 -5.12 -11.63 13.50
C PRO A 84 -6.48 -11.23 14.05
N PHE A 85 -6.90 -10.03 13.66
CA PHE A 85 -8.11 -9.32 14.04
C PHE A 85 -8.20 -8.88 15.50
N ASP A 86 -7.16 -9.05 16.32
CA ASP A 86 -7.20 -8.63 17.73
C ASP A 86 -7.40 -7.12 17.86
N THR A 87 -6.62 -6.30 17.14
CA THR A 87 -6.74 -4.84 17.18
C THR A 87 -8.09 -4.37 16.64
N VAL A 88 -8.56 -4.96 15.53
CA VAL A 88 -9.89 -4.66 14.99
C VAL A 88 -10.98 -4.98 16.01
N LEU A 89 -10.94 -6.16 16.63
CA LEU A 89 -11.92 -6.56 17.64
C LEU A 89 -11.84 -5.71 18.90
N ARG A 90 -10.64 -5.28 19.30
CA ARG A 90 -10.47 -4.34 20.42
C ARG A 90 -11.14 -3.01 20.11
N TYR A 91 -10.94 -2.45 18.91
CA TYR A 91 -11.61 -1.21 18.54
C TYR A 91 -13.14 -1.34 18.48
N ILE A 92 -13.67 -2.49 18.08
CA ILE A 92 -15.12 -2.73 18.06
C ILE A 92 -15.67 -2.86 19.48
N ASN A 93 -15.12 -3.79 20.27
CA ASN A 93 -15.65 -4.17 21.59
C ASN A 93 -15.38 -3.11 22.66
N TYR A 94 -14.31 -2.34 22.52
CA TYR A 94 -13.88 -1.33 23.47
C TYR A 94 -13.88 0.08 22.85
N SER A 95 -14.67 0.30 21.79
CA SER A 95 -14.79 1.59 21.09
C SER A 95 -14.99 2.79 22.02
N GLN A 96 -15.72 2.63 23.13
CA GLN A 96 -15.95 3.68 24.13
C GLN A 96 -14.68 4.20 24.83
N TYR A 97 -13.58 3.46 24.80
CA TYR A 97 -12.29 3.83 25.40
C TYR A 97 -11.33 4.50 24.41
N PHE A 98 -11.70 4.56 23.13
CA PHE A 98 -10.88 5.15 22.08
C PHE A 98 -11.62 6.31 21.43
N ASN A 99 -10.88 7.35 21.04
CA ASN A 99 -11.46 8.40 20.23
C ASN A 99 -11.74 7.86 18.81
N LEU A 100 -12.88 8.22 18.24
CA LEU A 100 -13.33 7.71 16.93
C LEU A 100 -12.35 8.02 15.79
N ASP A 101 -11.71 9.18 15.84
CA ASP A 101 -10.66 9.59 14.90
C ASP A 101 -9.46 8.63 14.93
N ILE A 102 -9.04 8.18 16.12
CA ILE A 102 -7.94 7.20 16.26
C ILE A 102 -8.33 5.88 15.61
N ILE A 103 -9.54 5.38 15.87
CA ILE A 103 -10.03 4.13 15.26
C ILE A 103 -10.07 4.27 13.74
N ILE A 104 -10.63 5.38 13.24
CA ILE A 104 -10.77 5.65 11.81
C ILE A 104 -9.39 5.74 11.15
N ILE A 105 -8.45 6.48 11.73
CA ILE A 105 -7.11 6.67 11.16
C ILE A 105 -6.35 5.34 11.14
N ASN A 106 -6.41 4.52 12.19
CA ASN A 106 -5.72 3.23 12.19
C ASN A 106 -6.35 2.24 11.20
N LEU A 107 -7.68 2.11 11.18
CA LEU A 107 -8.33 1.13 10.31
C LEU A 107 -8.39 1.61 8.84
N LEU A 108 -8.97 2.78 8.60
CA LEU A 108 -9.12 3.32 7.24
C LEU A 108 -7.82 3.91 6.71
N GLY A 109 -6.97 4.49 7.54
CA GLY A 109 -5.68 5.03 7.09
C GLY A 109 -4.79 3.93 6.52
N ASN A 110 -4.65 2.80 7.21
CA ASN A 110 -3.89 1.65 6.72
C ASN A 110 -4.54 1.03 5.47
N LEU A 111 -5.86 0.87 5.44
CA LEU A 111 -6.54 0.41 4.23
C LEU A 111 -6.31 1.34 3.02
N LEU A 112 -6.43 2.65 3.22
CA LEU A 112 -6.40 3.65 2.15
C LEU A 112 -4.98 3.95 1.69
N ILE A 113 -3.98 3.87 2.56
CA ILE A 113 -2.59 4.23 2.20
C ILE A 113 -2.01 3.30 1.14
N PHE A 114 -2.46 2.04 1.02
CA PHE A 114 -2.04 1.09 -0.03
C PHE A 114 -2.99 1.04 -1.25
N THR A 115 -4.18 1.65 -1.15
CA THR A 115 -5.19 1.64 -2.22
C THR A 115 -4.67 2.30 -3.51
N PRO A 116 -4.03 3.49 -3.50
CA PRO A 116 -3.49 4.09 -4.72
C PRO A 116 -2.40 3.23 -5.36
N MET A 117 -1.54 2.57 -4.58
CA MET A 117 -0.55 1.62 -5.11
C MET A 117 -1.23 0.48 -5.87
N GLY A 118 -2.29 -0.10 -5.31
CA GLY A 118 -3.07 -1.17 -5.93
C GLY A 118 -3.67 -0.77 -7.29
N PHE A 119 -4.07 0.49 -7.42
CA PHE A 119 -4.62 1.06 -8.65
C PHE A 119 -3.55 1.43 -9.68
N LEU A 120 -2.47 2.09 -9.24
CA LEU A 120 -1.45 2.67 -10.12
C LEU A 120 -0.50 1.61 -10.71
N LEU A 121 -0.10 0.59 -9.96
CA LEU A 121 0.81 -0.45 -10.45
C LEU A 121 0.35 -1.12 -11.76
N PRO A 122 -0.89 -1.67 -11.86
CA PRO A 122 -1.39 -2.27 -13.09
C PRO A 122 -1.59 -1.27 -14.24
N LEU A 123 -1.79 0.01 -13.93
CA LEU A 123 -1.88 1.11 -14.89
C LEU A 123 -0.50 1.42 -15.52
N LEU A 124 0.55 1.48 -14.70
CA LEU A 124 1.90 1.87 -15.11
C LEU A 124 2.70 0.74 -15.77
N SER A 125 2.41 -0.52 -15.42
CA SER A 125 3.15 -1.65 -15.97
C SER A 125 2.28 -2.89 -16.18
N LYS A 126 2.43 -3.48 -17.37
CA LYS A 126 1.76 -4.72 -17.78
C LYS A 126 2.07 -5.89 -16.84
N LYS A 127 3.22 -5.88 -16.15
CA LYS A 127 3.64 -6.94 -15.21
C LYS A 127 2.69 -7.04 -14.00
N PHE A 128 2.07 -5.93 -13.60
CA PHE A 128 1.18 -5.86 -12.44
C PHE A 128 -0.30 -5.99 -12.79
N ARG A 129 -0.67 -6.31 -14.04
CA ARG A 129 -2.08 -6.47 -14.42
C ARG A 129 -2.76 -7.71 -13.82
N LYS A 130 -1.99 -8.61 -13.18
CA LYS A 130 -2.53 -9.77 -12.47
C LYS A 130 -2.74 -9.39 -10.99
N ALA A 131 -3.95 -9.63 -10.47
CA ALA A 131 -4.31 -9.36 -9.08
C ALA A 131 -3.27 -9.91 -8.09
N ARG A 132 -2.87 -11.17 -8.26
CA ARG A 132 -1.86 -11.84 -7.40
C ARG A 132 -0.54 -11.08 -7.29
N THR A 133 -0.11 -10.42 -8.37
CA THR A 133 1.16 -9.68 -8.36
C THR A 133 1.03 -8.40 -7.54
N VAL A 134 -0.08 -7.68 -7.67
CA VAL A 134 -0.35 -6.45 -6.91
C VAL A 134 -0.53 -6.75 -5.43
N ILE A 135 -1.31 -7.79 -5.12
CA ILE A 135 -1.53 -8.23 -3.73
C ILE A 135 -0.21 -8.67 -3.11
N PHE A 136 0.61 -9.46 -3.82
CA PHE A 136 1.92 -9.89 -3.33
C PHE A 136 2.85 -8.71 -3.06
N VAL A 137 2.91 -7.73 -3.97
CA VAL A 137 3.70 -6.50 -3.75
C VAL A 137 3.17 -5.74 -2.53
N GLY A 138 1.86 -5.59 -2.38
CA GLY A 138 1.29 -4.92 -1.22
C GLY A 138 1.58 -5.63 0.10
N PHE A 139 1.45 -6.96 0.11
CA PHE A 139 1.81 -7.77 1.27
C PHE A 139 3.29 -7.61 1.64
N VAL A 140 4.21 -7.77 0.69
CA VAL A 140 5.66 -7.66 0.96
C VAL A 140 6.04 -6.25 1.39
N SER A 141 5.50 -5.22 0.73
CA SER A 141 5.77 -3.82 1.10
C SER A 141 5.25 -3.50 2.50
N SER A 142 4.05 -3.97 2.85
CA SER A 142 3.52 -3.77 4.20
C SER A 142 4.26 -4.59 5.24
N LEU A 143 4.68 -5.82 4.91
CA LEU A 143 5.49 -6.64 5.82
C LEU A 143 6.83 -5.96 6.11
N ALA A 144 7.45 -5.34 5.11
CA ALA A 144 8.67 -4.56 5.30
C ALA A 144 8.44 -3.37 6.25
N VAL A 145 7.32 -2.67 6.12
CA VAL A 145 6.93 -1.56 7.01
C VAL A 145 6.77 -2.04 8.46
N GLU A 146 6.00 -3.10 8.69
CA GLU A 146 5.80 -3.67 10.03
C GLU A 146 7.12 -4.21 10.62
N THR A 147 7.98 -4.80 9.79
CA THR A 147 9.29 -5.29 10.22
C THR A 147 10.20 -4.15 10.65
N ILE A 148 10.18 -3.01 9.96
CA ILE A 148 10.94 -1.82 10.38
C ILE A 148 10.40 -1.30 11.72
N GLN A 149 9.08 -1.18 11.87
CA GLN A 149 8.47 -0.76 13.14
C GLN A 149 8.88 -1.67 14.30
N PHE A 150 8.87 -2.99 14.06
CA PHE A 150 9.30 -3.98 15.04
C PHE A 150 10.79 -3.84 15.40
N ILE A 151 11.69 -3.77 14.41
CA ILE A 151 13.13 -3.68 14.63
C ILE A 151 13.48 -2.42 15.43
N PHE A 152 12.92 -1.28 15.06
CA PHE A 152 13.20 -0.02 15.74
C PHE A 152 12.33 0.20 16.99
N THR A 153 11.49 -0.79 17.35
CA THR A 153 10.50 -0.70 18.44
C THR A 153 9.74 0.63 18.43
N VAL A 154 9.41 1.11 17.22
CA VAL A 154 8.71 2.38 17.00
C VAL A 154 7.27 2.12 16.62
N GLY A 155 6.36 2.52 17.52
CA GLY A 155 4.94 2.20 17.41
C GLY A 155 4.66 0.74 17.77
N SER A 156 3.53 0.23 17.28
CA SER A 156 3.12 -1.17 17.44
C SER A 156 3.22 -1.86 16.10
N ALA A 157 3.99 -2.95 16.00
CA ALA A 157 3.94 -3.79 14.80
C ALA A 157 2.67 -4.64 14.88
N ASP A 158 1.79 -4.54 13.89
CA ASP A 158 0.45 -5.13 13.96
C ASP A 158 0.13 -5.96 12.71
N ILE A 159 -0.22 -7.22 12.92
CA ILE A 159 -0.67 -8.10 11.85
C ILE A 159 -1.97 -7.59 11.20
N ASP A 160 -2.80 -6.84 11.93
CA ASP A 160 -4.02 -6.24 11.39
C ASP A 160 -3.69 -5.14 10.39
N ASP A 161 -2.64 -4.36 10.64
CA ASP A 161 -2.16 -3.33 9.72
C ASP A 161 -1.60 -3.95 8.44
N LEU A 162 -0.87 -5.07 8.55
CA LEU A 162 -0.45 -5.88 7.40
C LEU A 162 -1.64 -6.36 6.55
N ILE A 163 -2.68 -6.86 7.21
CA ILE A 163 -3.90 -7.33 6.56
C ILE A 163 -4.63 -6.16 5.88
N LEU A 164 -4.82 -5.04 6.57
CA LEU A 164 -5.50 -3.85 6.06
C LEU A 164 -4.76 -3.24 4.86
N ASN A 165 -3.45 -3.05 4.94
CA ASN A 165 -2.63 -2.57 3.83
C ASN A 165 -2.74 -3.52 2.61
N THR A 166 -2.70 -4.84 2.84
CA THR A 166 -2.85 -5.84 1.78
C THR A 166 -4.25 -5.79 1.14
N LEU A 167 -5.29 -5.64 1.96
CA LEU A 167 -6.66 -5.43 1.49
C LEU A 167 -6.80 -4.12 0.71
N GLY A 168 -6.11 -3.05 1.13
CA GLY A 168 -6.04 -1.79 0.42
C GLY A 168 -5.49 -1.97 -1.00
N ALA A 169 -4.37 -2.66 -1.13
CA ALA A 169 -3.78 -2.98 -2.44
C ALA A 169 -4.76 -3.79 -3.33
N TRP A 170 -5.51 -4.72 -2.74
CA TRP A 170 -6.54 -5.47 -3.45
C TRP A 170 -7.72 -4.59 -3.90
N LEU A 171 -8.25 -3.73 -3.03
CA LEU A 171 -9.32 -2.78 -3.35
C LEU A 171 -8.91 -1.82 -4.47
N GLY A 172 -7.67 -1.30 -4.41
CA GLY A 172 -7.09 -0.49 -5.48
C GLY A 172 -7.04 -1.22 -6.83
N TYR A 173 -6.67 -2.51 -6.82
CA TYR A 173 -6.69 -3.33 -8.02
C TYR A 173 -8.11 -3.56 -8.56
N LEU A 174 -9.09 -3.77 -7.67
CA LEU A 174 -10.50 -3.89 -8.08
C LEU A 174 -10.99 -2.59 -8.70
N ALA A 175 -10.66 -1.42 -8.14
CA ALA A 175 -10.97 -0.12 -8.74
C ALA A 175 -10.34 0.01 -10.14
N TYR A 176 -9.08 -0.40 -10.31
CA TYR A 176 -8.42 -0.44 -11.62
C TYR A 176 -9.22 -1.29 -12.61
N LYS A 177 -9.60 -2.51 -12.21
CA LYS A 177 -10.33 -3.44 -13.07
C LYS A 177 -11.71 -2.91 -13.43
N SER A 178 -12.47 -2.38 -12.47
CA SER A 178 -13.83 -1.87 -12.68
C SER A 178 -13.86 -0.66 -13.61
N ILE A 179 -12.87 0.23 -13.52
CA ILE A 179 -12.81 1.46 -14.33
C ILE A 179 -12.25 1.18 -15.73
N LEU A 180 -11.21 0.35 -15.85
CA LEU A 180 -10.41 0.23 -17.08
C LEU A 180 -10.64 -1.06 -17.86
N ILE A 181 -11.22 -2.10 -17.25
CA ILE A 181 -11.52 -3.36 -17.92
C ILE A 181 -13.04 -3.47 -18.03
N LYS A 182 -13.58 -3.15 -19.22
CA LYS A 182 -15.01 -3.37 -19.49
C LYS A 182 -15.35 -4.86 -19.29
N PRO A 183 -16.48 -5.19 -18.65
CA PRO A 183 -16.94 -6.57 -18.57
C PRO A 183 -17.09 -7.12 -19.98
N LYS A 184 -16.59 -8.33 -20.20
CA LYS A 184 -16.78 -9.06 -21.45
C LYS A 184 -18.28 -9.33 -21.56
N ASN A 185 -18.97 -8.56 -22.40
CA ASN A 185 -20.40 -8.73 -22.64
C ASN A 185 -20.55 -10.04 -23.42
N ASN A 186 -20.91 -11.12 -22.73
CA ASN A 186 -21.31 -12.37 -23.39
C ASN A 186 -22.74 -12.16 -23.90
N ARG A 187 -22.86 -11.64 -25.13
CA ARG A 187 -24.06 -11.82 -25.95
C ARG A 187 -23.84 -13.00 -26.88
#